data_AF-A0A8E3B2S3-F1
#
_entry.id   AF-A0A8E3B2S3-F1
#
_cell.length_a   1.000
_cell.length_b   1.000
_cell.length_c   1.000
_cell.angle_alpha   90.00
_cell.angle_beta   90.00
_cell.angle_gamma   90.00
#
_symmetry.space_group_name_H-M   'P 1'
#
loop_
_entity.id
_entity.type
_entity.pdbx_description
1 polymer ?
#
loop_
_entity_poly.entity_id
_entity_poly.type
_entity_poly.pdbx_seq_one_letter_code
_entity_poly.pdbx_strand_id
1 'polypeptide(L)'
;MKVAIIGCGVIGAGWAARFLLNGHDVSIFDTGPDAERRMREVLANARSSLPALYDRPLPSAGQLDFVGTIAEAVTDAYWVQESVPERLEVKRAIYAAIEPHLANGALLASSTSAIRPSKLQELCSHPERLIVAHPFNPVYLLPLVEVVGSELTPPALKARAAETLQSIGMHPLVLDRENDGFIGNRLQEAMWRETLWMIKEGVATTAQIDEAILYGFGLRCAQMGQFETYRLAGGEAGMRHFFAQFGPSLVEPLSHLMDVPDLDAALIDRIAEQSDAQSAGRSIRETERARDASLVAMIRSLKPQGVGAGGTIRAHEAHLPLRQDGSLPVTARRVIPSSWTDANGHMNEAHYLEIASNAADALTEGCGVTAEYIAAGRSHFTGETHVRYLAELHEGDEITVRTQVLYGMGKKTHLFHRLYGPSEELAATVEMMILHVDLATRAIREPLPNVAVALKNLEKAHAHLPRPDGAGAAIRDLYKMEAEHSVSRAV
;
A
#
# COMPACT_ATOMS: atom_id res chain seq x y z
N MET A 1 5.77 -7.86 -16.95
CA MET A 1 4.78 -8.73 -17.62
C MET A 1 3.72 -7.84 -18.27
N LYS A 2 3.05 -8.30 -19.34
CA LYS A 2 1.89 -7.61 -19.93
C LYS A 2 0.60 -8.00 -19.20
N VAL A 3 -0.22 -7.01 -18.88
CA VAL A 3 -1.53 -7.13 -18.23
C VAL A 3 -2.58 -6.47 -19.12
N ALA A 4 -3.72 -7.13 -19.31
CA ALA A 4 -4.86 -6.58 -20.02
C ALA A 4 -5.97 -6.23 -19.02
N ILE A 5 -6.53 -5.02 -19.13
CA ILE A 5 -7.66 -4.57 -18.34
C ILE A 5 -8.84 -4.34 -19.28
N ILE A 6 -9.93 -5.08 -19.05
CA ILE A 6 -11.14 -5.01 -19.85
C ILE A 6 -12.23 -4.32 -19.02
N GLY A 7 -12.46 -3.04 -19.32
CA GLY A 7 -13.29 -2.14 -18.52
C GLY A 7 -12.44 -1.25 -17.60
N CYS A 8 -12.38 0.05 -17.89
CA CYS A 8 -11.67 1.11 -17.19
C CYS A 8 -12.65 2.03 -16.40
N GLY A 9 -13.52 1.38 -15.61
CA GLY A 9 -14.25 2.03 -14.53
C GLY A 9 -13.36 2.25 -13.31
N VAL A 10 -13.96 2.52 -12.14
CA VAL A 10 -13.22 2.74 -10.88
C VAL A 10 -12.32 1.54 -10.53
N ILE A 11 -12.86 0.32 -10.60
CA ILE A 11 -12.12 -0.91 -10.25
C ILE A 11 -11.03 -1.23 -11.27
N GLY A 12 -11.36 -1.21 -12.56
CA GLY A 12 -10.40 -1.50 -13.62
C GLY A 12 -9.25 -0.49 -13.69
N ALA A 13 -9.54 0.81 -13.53
CA ALA A 13 -8.49 1.82 -13.42
C ALA A 13 -7.62 1.62 -12.17
N GLY A 14 -8.20 1.17 -11.06
CA GLY A 14 -7.45 0.81 -9.86
C GLY A 14 -6.51 -0.38 -10.07
N TRP A 15 -6.96 -1.43 -10.75
CA TRP A 15 -6.12 -2.56 -11.15
C TRP A 15 -5.00 -2.12 -12.09
N ALA A 16 -5.34 -1.34 -13.12
CA ALA A 16 -4.38 -0.79 -14.06
C ALA A 16 -3.28 -0.01 -13.31
N ALA A 17 -3.65 0.89 -12.42
CA ALA A 17 -2.70 1.67 -11.62
C ALA A 17 -1.82 0.77 -10.73
N ARG A 18 -2.42 -0.24 -10.07
CA ARG A 18 -1.69 -1.18 -9.20
C ARG A 18 -0.61 -1.95 -9.97
N PHE A 19 -0.97 -2.55 -11.11
CA PHE A 19 -0.02 -3.28 -11.96
C PHE A 19 1.02 -2.33 -12.58
N LEU A 20 0.59 -1.19 -13.12
CA LEU A 20 1.47 -0.22 -13.78
C LEU A 20 2.56 0.27 -12.84
N LEU A 21 2.21 0.67 -11.60
CA LEU A 21 3.14 1.18 -10.60
C LEU A 21 4.05 0.10 -9.99
N ASN A 22 3.76 -1.18 -10.22
CA ASN A 22 4.64 -2.30 -9.90
C ASN A 22 5.49 -2.76 -11.10
N GLY A 23 5.56 -1.96 -12.17
CA GLY A 23 6.44 -2.20 -13.31
C GLY A 23 5.91 -3.18 -14.36
N HIS A 24 4.60 -3.40 -14.40
CA HIS A 24 3.95 -4.20 -15.43
C HIS A 24 3.42 -3.30 -16.55
N ASP A 25 3.55 -3.76 -17.79
CA ASP A 25 2.94 -3.08 -18.94
C ASP A 25 1.44 -3.38 -18.94
N VAL A 26 0.62 -2.34 -19.11
CA VAL A 26 -0.84 -2.42 -19.01
C VAL A 26 -1.46 -1.96 -20.32
N SER A 27 -2.28 -2.84 -20.89
CA SER A 27 -3.14 -2.52 -22.03
C SER A 27 -4.59 -2.44 -21.57
N ILE A 28 -5.30 -1.39 -21.98
CA ILE A 28 -6.67 -1.12 -21.57
C ILE A 28 -7.58 -1.13 -22.79
N PHE A 29 -8.66 -1.90 -22.71
CA PHE A 29 -9.79 -1.77 -23.60
C PHE A 29 -11.03 -1.33 -22.80
N ASP A 30 -11.65 -0.23 -23.23
CA ASP A 30 -12.91 0.28 -22.68
C ASP A 30 -13.72 0.96 -23.81
N THR A 31 -15.04 0.81 -23.78
CA THR A 31 -15.92 1.40 -24.81
C THR A 31 -16.47 2.77 -24.41
N GLY A 32 -16.27 3.19 -23.16
CA GLY A 32 -16.75 4.45 -22.62
C GLY A 32 -15.86 5.62 -23.03
N PRO A 33 -16.45 6.75 -23.46
CA PRO A 33 -15.70 7.90 -23.97
C PRO A 33 -14.80 8.58 -22.93
N ASP A 34 -15.06 8.34 -21.64
CA ASP A 34 -14.36 8.96 -20.50
C ASP A 34 -13.25 8.07 -19.89
N ALA A 35 -12.95 6.91 -20.50
CA ALA A 35 -12.04 5.92 -19.92
C ALA A 35 -10.64 6.49 -19.63
N GLU A 36 -10.03 7.17 -20.59
CA GLU A 36 -8.70 7.78 -20.43
C GLU A 36 -8.68 8.86 -19.35
N ARG A 37 -9.73 9.69 -19.29
CA ARG A 37 -9.86 10.73 -18.27
C ARG A 37 -9.94 10.12 -16.88
N ARG A 38 -10.80 9.12 -16.68
CA ARG A 38 -10.92 8.38 -15.42
C ARG A 38 -9.61 7.70 -15.02
N MET A 39 -8.94 7.05 -15.97
CA MET A 39 -7.65 6.41 -15.74
C MET A 39 -6.60 7.41 -15.28
N ARG A 40 -6.52 8.59 -15.92
CA ARG A 40 -5.60 9.66 -15.53
C ARG A 40 -5.85 10.14 -14.11
N GLU A 41 -7.12 10.33 -13.74
CA GLU A 41 -7.52 10.77 -12.40
C GLU A 41 -7.16 9.71 -11.34
N VAL A 42 -7.49 8.44 -11.57
CA VAL A 42 -7.16 7.33 -10.67
C VAL A 42 -5.65 7.14 -10.56
N LEU A 43 -4.93 7.21 -11.68
CA LEU A 43 -3.47 7.06 -11.70
C LEU A 43 -2.78 8.21 -10.95
N ALA A 44 -3.31 9.43 -11.02
CA ALA A 44 -2.76 10.55 -10.26
C ALA A 44 -2.83 10.29 -8.75
N ASN A 45 -3.99 9.86 -8.24
CA ASN A 45 -4.14 9.48 -6.83
C ASN A 45 -3.26 8.27 -6.47
N ALA A 46 -3.18 7.26 -7.35
CA ALA A 46 -2.35 6.09 -7.10
C ALA A 46 -0.86 6.45 -7.02
N ARG A 47 -0.37 7.38 -7.85
CA ARG A 47 1.02 7.86 -7.85
C ARG A 47 1.39 8.61 -6.57
N SER A 48 0.46 9.33 -5.95
CA SER A 48 0.71 9.94 -4.64
C SER A 48 0.68 8.91 -3.52
N SER A 49 -0.30 8.00 -3.52
CA SER A 49 -0.64 7.23 -2.33
C SER A 49 0.05 5.87 -2.25
N LEU A 50 0.18 5.13 -3.37
CA LEU A 50 0.78 3.80 -3.34
C LEU A 50 2.28 3.84 -3.00
N PRO A 51 3.13 4.66 -3.67
CA PRO A 51 4.53 4.77 -3.29
C PRO A 51 4.74 5.25 -1.85
N ALA A 52 3.84 6.09 -1.32
CA ALA A 52 3.92 6.57 0.06
C ALA A 52 3.77 5.46 1.12
N LEU A 53 3.25 4.27 0.78
CA LEU A 53 3.23 3.12 1.69
C LEU A 53 4.62 2.53 1.95
N TYR A 54 5.58 2.78 1.07
CA TYR A 54 6.90 2.15 1.06
C TYR A 54 7.99 3.13 1.48
N ASP A 55 9.07 2.56 2.01
CA ASP A 55 10.32 3.24 2.34
C ASP A 55 11.44 2.84 1.34
N ARG A 56 11.20 1.79 0.54
CA ARG A 56 12.00 1.43 -0.64
C ARG A 56 11.28 1.87 -1.93
N PRO A 57 12.03 2.24 -3.00
CA PRO A 57 11.41 2.59 -4.27
C PRO A 57 10.63 1.41 -4.86
N LEU A 58 9.42 1.69 -5.33
CA LEU A 58 8.74 0.80 -6.26
C LEU A 58 9.52 0.72 -7.59
N PRO A 59 9.31 -0.34 -8.39
CA PRO A 59 9.84 -0.42 -9.73
C PRO A 59 9.44 0.80 -10.58
N SER A 60 10.22 1.08 -11.63
CA SER A 60 9.76 2.04 -12.64
C SER A 60 8.42 1.59 -13.20
N ALA A 61 7.48 2.53 -13.33
CA ALA A 61 6.17 2.22 -13.88
C ALA A 61 6.31 1.61 -15.29
N GLY A 62 5.44 0.65 -15.61
CA GLY A 62 5.38 0.05 -16.95
C GLY A 62 4.80 1.01 -17.99
N GLN A 63 4.63 0.50 -19.21
CA GLN A 63 3.92 1.23 -20.28
C GLN A 63 2.41 1.10 -20.13
N LEU A 64 1.67 2.16 -20.48
CA LEU A 64 0.21 2.20 -20.42
C LEU A 64 -0.34 2.50 -21.81
N ASP A 65 -1.07 1.55 -22.39
CA ASP A 65 -1.63 1.67 -23.73
C ASP A 65 -3.16 1.52 -23.72
N PHE A 66 -3.86 2.45 -24.36
CA PHE A 66 -5.28 2.28 -24.71
C PHE A 66 -5.37 1.70 -26.12
N VAL A 67 -6.11 0.60 -26.27
CA VAL A 67 -6.20 -0.13 -27.53
C VAL A 67 -7.63 -0.13 -28.09
N GLY A 68 -7.76 -0.31 -29.40
CA GLY A 68 -9.04 -0.21 -30.09
C GLY A 68 -9.88 -1.48 -30.01
N THR A 69 -9.29 -2.63 -29.65
CA THR A 69 -10.00 -3.92 -29.59
C THR A 69 -9.58 -4.77 -28.39
N ILE A 70 -10.48 -5.69 -27.97
CA ILE A 70 -10.18 -6.69 -26.94
C ILE A 70 -9.00 -7.57 -27.36
N ALA A 71 -8.94 -7.96 -28.63
CA ALA A 71 -7.88 -8.81 -29.16
C ALA A 71 -6.49 -8.17 -28.96
N GLU A 72 -6.35 -6.88 -29.28
CA GLU A 72 -5.10 -6.12 -29.07
C GLU A 72 -4.69 -6.06 -27.58
N ALA A 73 -5.68 -5.89 -26.68
CA ALA A 73 -5.41 -5.85 -25.24
C ALA A 73 -4.87 -7.20 -24.76
N VAL A 74 -5.55 -8.30 -25.07
CA VAL A 74 -5.25 -9.61 -24.47
C VAL A 74 -4.12 -10.37 -25.16
N THR A 75 -3.72 -10.00 -26.38
CA THR A 75 -2.60 -10.63 -27.08
C THR A 75 -1.34 -10.54 -26.23
N ASP A 76 -0.68 -11.67 -25.98
CA ASP A 76 0.51 -11.81 -25.11
C ASP A 76 0.33 -11.38 -23.65
N ALA A 77 -0.89 -11.10 -23.20
CA ALA A 77 -1.16 -10.77 -21.80
C ALA A 77 -0.98 -12.01 -20.92
N TYR A 78 -0.19 -11.87 -19.86
CA TYR A 78 -0.05 -12.91 -18.83
C TYR A 78 -1.27 -12.95 -17.90
N TRP A 79 -1.83 -11.77 -17.61
CA TRP A 79 -3.01 -11.57 -16.77
C TRP A 79 -4.04 -10.73 -17.52
N VAL A 80 -5.27 -11.21 -17.60
CA VAL A 80 -6.42 -10.48 -18.13
C VAL A 80 -7.40 -10.25 -17.00
N GLN A 81 -7.65 -8.98 -16.65
CA GLN A 81 -8.60 -8.58 -15.63
C GLN A 81 -9.86 -8.02 -16.29
N GLU A 82 -10.97 -8.74 -16.14
CA GLU A 82 -12.30 -8.26 -16.48
C GLU A 82 -12.88 -7.44 -15.33
N SER A 83 -13.26 -6.19 -15.62
CA SER A 83 -13.88 -5.23 -14.70
C SER A 83 -15.04 -4.47 -15.36
N VAL A 84 -15.82 -5.16 -16.21
CA VAL A 84 -17.02 -4.63 -16.86
C VAL A 84 -18.24 -4.70 -15.93
N PRO A 85 -19.37 -4.04 -16.26
CA PRO A 85 -20.56 -4.03 -15.42
C PRO A 85 -21.05 -5.42 -15.00
N GLU A 86 -21.71 -5.50 -13.85
CA GLU A 86 -22.19 -6.74 -13.22
C GLU A 86 -23.44 -7.31 -13.93
N ARG A 87 -23.29 -7.63 -15.23
CA ARG A 87 -24.35 -8.12 -16.13
C ARG A 87 -23.84 -9.35 -16.89
N LEU A 88 -24.50 -10.49 -16.72
CA LEU A 88 -24.05 -11.78 -17.27
C LEU A 88 -23.95 -11.79 -18.80
N GLU A 89 -24.88 -11.11 -19.47
CA GLU A 89 -24.91 -10.98 -20.92
C GLU A 89 -23.71 -10.18 -21.46
N VAL A 90 -23.29 -9.14 -20.73
CA VAL A 90 -22.10 -8.35 -21.08
C VAL A 90 -20.85 -9.20 -20.87
N LYS A 91 -20.72 -9.83 -19.70
CA LYS A 91 -19.58 -10.70 -19.38
C LYS A 91 -19.43 -11.86 -20.37
N ARG A 92 -20.53 -12.49 -20.79
CA ARG A 92 -20.52 -13.54 -21.83
C ARG A 92 -19.92 -13.05 -23.14
N ALA A 93 -20.34 -11.87 -23.62
CA ALA A 93 -19.81 -11.32 -24.87
C ALA A 93 -18.31 -11.00 -24.75
N ILE A 94 -17.89 -10.48 -23.59
CA ILE A 94 -16.49 -10.20 -23.28
C ILE A 94 -15.64 -11.47 -23.24
N TYR A 95 -16.06 -12.51 -22.51
CA TYR A 95 -15.29 -13.76 -22.44
C TYR A 95 -15.16 -14.44 -23.81
N ALA A 96 -16.23 -14.46 -24.60
CA ALA A 96 -16.19 -14.99 -25.97
C ALA A 96 -15.22 -14.21 -26.88
N ALA A 97 -15.02 -12.91 -26.64
CA ALA A 97 -14.06 -12.08 -27.37
C ALA A 97 -12.62 -12.22 -26.85
N ILE A 98 -12.42 -12.60 -25.58
CA ILE A 98 -11.10 -12.78 -24.97
C ILE A 98 -10.50 -14.14 -25.34
N GLU A 99 -11.26 -15.22 -25.16
CA GLU A 99 -10.75 -16.60 -25.21
C GLU A 99 -9.97 -16.97 -26.48
N PRO A 100 -10.39 -16.56 -27.71
CA PRO A 100 -9.66 -16.90 -28.93
C PRO A 100 -8.26 -16.29 -29.02
N HIS A 101 -8.00 -15.22 -28.27
CA HIS A 101 -6.75 -14.45 -28.30
C HIS A 101 -5.90 -14.64 -27.03
N LEU A 102 -6.39 -15.44 -26.08
CA LEU A 102 -5.72 -15.65 -24.80
C LEU A 102 -4.53 -16.60 -24.98
N ALA A 103 -3.33 -16.14 -24.57
CA ALA A 103 -2.13 -16.97 -24.62
C ALA A 103 -2.27 -18.26 -23.77
N ASN A 104 -1.58 -19.33 -24.19
CA ASN A 104 -1.55 -20.56 -23.43
C ASN A 104 -0.96 -20.32 -22.04
N GLY A 105 -1.76 -20.57 -21.00
CA GLY A 105 -1.37 -20.39 -19.60
C GLY A 105 -1.59 -19.00 -19.02
N ALA A 106 -2.17 -18.05 -19.78
CA ALA A 106 -2.59 -16.76 -19.25
C ALA A 106 -3.76 -16.91 -18.26
N LEU A 107 -3.83 -15.99 -17.29
CA LEU A 107 -4.85 -15.95 -16.25
C LEU A 107 -6.01 -15.06 -16.69
N LEU A 108 -7.23 -15.58 -16.70
CA LEU A 108 -8.46 -14.79 -16.89
C LEU A 108 -9.12 -14.59 -15.52
N ALA A 109 -9.03 -13.36 -15.01
CA ALA A 109 -9.57 -12.97 -13.71
C ALA A 109 -10.79 -12.05 -13.88
N SER A 110 -11.85 -12.29 -13.10
CA SER A 110 -13.01 -11.38 -13.01
C SER A 110 -12.96 -10.58 -11.71
N SER A 111 -13.30 -9.29 -11.77
CA SER A 111 -13.50 -8.41 -10.59
C SER A 111 -14.93 -8.39 -10.07
N THR A 112 -15.78 -9.35 -10.49
CA THR A 112 -17.13 -9.56 -9.95
C THR A 112 -17.17 -9.41 -8.44
N SER A 113 -18.22 -8.79 -7.90
CA SER A 113 -18.39 -8.55 -6.46
C SER A 113 -19.38 -9.53 -5.82
N ALA A 114 -20.20 -10.21 -6.62
CA ALA A 114 -21.23 -11.11 -6.10
C ALA A 114 -21.38 -12.42 -6.89
N ILE A 115 -21.09 -12.42 -8.20
CA ILE A 115 -21.32 -13.59 -9.06
C ILE A 115 -20.29 -14.68 -8.75
N ARG A 116 -20.76 -15.88 -8.44
CA ARG A 116 -19.91 -17.05 -8.18
C ARG A 116 -19.08 -17.46 -9.41
N PRO A 117 -17.83 -17.95 -9.23
CA PRO A 117 -17.00 -18.46 -10.31
C PRO A 117 -17.70 -19.48 -11.22
N SER A 118 -18.42 -20.46 -10.67
CA SER A 118 -19.16 -21.47 -11.45
C SER A 118 -20.14 -20.86 -12.44
N LYS A 119 -20.83 -19.78 -12.05
CA LYS A 119 -21.79 -19.10 -12.91
C LYS A 119 -21.11 -18.34 -14.05
N LEU A 120 -19.93 -17.77 -13.80
CA LEU A 120 -19.12 -17.14 -14.84
C LEU A 120 -18.51 -18.17 -15.80
N GLN A 121 -18.14 -19.34 -15.28
CA GLN A 121 -17.60 -20.43 -16.08
C GLN A 121 -18.59 -21.02 -17.09
N GLU A 122 -19.89 -21.02 -16.79
CA GLU A 122 -20.95 -21.35 -17.78
C GLU A 122 -20.96 -20.42 -19.01
N LEU A 123 -20.27 -19.28 -18.93
CA LEU A 123 -20.16 -18.30 -20.02
C LEU A 123 -18.90 -18.50 -20.85
N CYS A 124 -17.99 -19.40 -20.45
CA CYS A 124 -16.66 -19.59 -21.01
C CYS A 124 -16.58 -20.92 -21.79
N SER A 125 -15.75 -20.95 -22.83
CA SER A 125 -15.40 -22.17 -23.57
C SER A 125 -14.31 -22.97 -22.86
N HIS A 126 -13.45 -22.28 -22.10
CA HIS A 126 -12.36 -22.82 -21.28
C HIS A 126 -12.56 -22.47 -19.80
N PRO A 127 -13.61 -23.02 -19.14
CA PRO A 127 -14.00 -22.64 -17.78
C PRO A 127 -12.89 -22.83 -16.74
N GLU A 128 -11.97 -23.78 -16.96
CA GLU A 128 -10.86 -24.07 -16.07
C GLU A 128 -9.85 -22.92 -15.94
N ARG A 129 -9.88 -21.94 -16.87
CA ARG A 129 -8.98 -20.79 -16.89
C ARG A 129 -9.52 -19.57 -16.13
N LEU A 130 -10.80 -19.57 -15.79
CA LEU A 130 -11.45 -18.46 -15.08
C LEU A 130 -11.22 -18.56 -13.57
N ILE A 131 -10.85 -17.42 -12.99
CA ILE A 131 -10.80 -17.22 -11.54
C ILE A 131 -11.47 -15.87 -11.19
N VAL A 132 -12.01 -15.76 -9.99
CA VAL A 132 -12.40 -14.46 -9.44
C VAL A 132 -11.24 -13.90 -8.63
N ALA A 133 -10.88 -12.66 -8.90
CA ALA A 133 -9.95 -11.86 -8.11
C ALA A 133 -10.69 -10.58 -7.71
N HIS A 134 -11.46 -10.67 -6.63
CA HIS A 134 -12.33 -9.59 -6.15
C HIS A 134 -11.53 -8.64 -5.24
N PRO A 135 -11.26 -7.38 -5.68
CA PRO A 135 -10.52 -6.42 -4.88
C PRO A 135 -11.46 -5.58 -4.00
N PHE A 136 -10.88 -4.78 -3.11
CA PHE A 136 -11.59 -3.72 -2.39
C PHE A 136 -11.14 -2.33 -2.85
N ASN A 137 -12.08 -1.41 -3.00
CA ASN A 137 -11.81 -0.04 -3.46
C ASN A 137 -11.30 0.85 -2.31
N PRO A 138 -10.22 1.65 -2.49
CA PRO A 138 -9.39 1.80 -3.69
C PRO A 138 -8.40 0.65 -3.92
N VAL A 139 -8.49 0.01 -5.09
CA VAL A 139 -7.72 -1.21 -5.47
C VAL A 139 -6.21 -0.98 -5.44
N TYR A 140 -5.76 0.23 -5.77
CA TYR A 140 -4.34 0.57 -5.74
C TYR A 140 -3.77 0.69 -4.32
N LEU A 141 -4.60 0.79 -3.27
CA LEU A 141 -4.17 0.93 -1.86
C LEU A 141 -4.56 -0.24 -0.98
N LEU A 142 -5.83 -0.66 -0.98
CA LEU A 142 -6.31 -1.74 -0.13
C LEU A 142 -5.81 -3.07 -0.66
N PRO A 143 -4.99 -3.83 0.11
CA PRO A 143 -4.28 -4.96 -0.44
C PRO A 143 -5.15 -6.21 -0.58
N LEU A 144 -6.29 -6.31 0.12
CA LEU A 144 -7.09 -7.54 0.13
C LEU A 144 -7.65 -7.86 -1.26
N VAL A 145 -7.47 -9.11 -1.69
CA VAL A 145 -8.11 -9.67 -2.89
C VAL A 145 -8.69 -11.04 -2.53
N GLU A 146 -9.99 -11.22 -2.69
CA GLU A 146 -10.60 -12.53 -2.54
C GLU A 146 -10.38 -13.33 -3.83
N VAL A 147 -9.59 -14.40 -3.71
CA VAL A 147 -9.25 -15.29 -4.82
C VAL A 147 -10.15 -16.51 -4.76
N VAL A 148 -11.13 -16.57 -5.66
CA VAL A 148 -12.22 -17.56 -5.60
C VAL A 148 -12.23 -18.35 -6.90
N GLY A 149 -12.14 -19.67 -6.77
CA GLY A 149 -12.34 -20.62 -7.87
C GLY A 149 -13.54 -21.52 -7.58
N SER A 150 -13.98 -22.25 -8.60
CA SER A 150 -14.94 -23.35 -8.44
C SER A 150 -14.20 -24.70 -8.40
N GLU A 151 -14.96 -25.80 -8.43
CA GLU A 151 -14.43 -27.15 -8.63
C GLU A 151 -13.73 -27.33 -9.99
N LEU A 152 -14.09 -26.53 -11.00
CA LEU A 152 -13.46 -26.54 -12.32
C LEU A 152 -12.13 -25.78 -12.35
N THR A 153 -11.88 -24.92 -11.36
CA THR A 153 -10.66 -24.10 -11.29
C THR A 153 -9.51 -24.91 -10.68
N PRO A 154 -8.42 -25.19 -11.43
CA PRO A 154 -7.32 -26.00 -10.91
C PRO A 154 -6.65 -25.35 -9.69
N PRO A 155 -6.25 -26.11 -8.65
CA PRO A 155 -5.53 -25.57 -7.51
C PRO A 155 -4.24 -24.81 -7.89
N ALA A 156 -3.54 -25.28 -8.91
CA ALA A 156 -2.36 -24.62 -9.46
C ALA A 156 -2.66 -23.23 -10.04
N LEU A 157 -3.86 -23.02 -10.60
CA LEU A 157 -4.29 -21.71 -11.09
C LEU A 157 -4.51 -20.74 -9.92
N LYS A 158 -5.17 -21.20 -8.85
CA LYS A 158 -5.37 -20.41 -7.62
C LYS A 158 -4.04 -20.00 -6.99
N ALA A 159 -3.09 -20.93 -6.90
CA ALA A 159 -1.75 -20.64 -6.37
C ALA A 159 -1.00 -19.61 -7.23
N ARG A 160 -0.99 -19.79 -8.56
CA ARG A 160 -0.36 -18.83 -9.49
C ARG A 160 -1.01 -17.45 -9.43
N ALA A 161 -2.33 -17.38 -9.29
CA ALA A 161 -3.04 -16.12 -9.14
C ALA A 161 -2.66 -15.42 -7.84
N ALA A 162 -2.63 -16.16 -6.72
CA ALA A 162 -2.20 -15.64 -5.43
C ALA A 162 -0.75 -15.13 -5.46
N GLU A 163 0.18 -15.90 -6.05
CA GLU A 163 1.59 -15.49 -6.23
C GLU A 163 1.70 -14.21 -7.07
N THR A 164 0.96 -14.14 -8.18
CA THR A 164 0.94 -12.95 -9.04
C THR A 164 0.45 -11.72 -8.26
N LEU A 165 -0.62 -11.86 -7.49
CA LEU A 165 -1.17 -10.78 -6.65
C LEU A 165 -0.20 -10.37 -5.53
N GLN A 166 0.47 -11.32 -4.88
CA GLN A 166 1.50 -11.04 -3.88
C GLN A 166 2.68 -10.25 -4.48
N SER A 167 3.07 -10.56 -5.72
CA SER A 167 4.18 -9.87 -6.40
C SER A 167 3.95 -8.37 -6.62
N ILE A 168 2.67 -7.94 -6.67
CA ILE A 168 2.26 -6.54 -6.76
C ILE A 168 1.77 -5.97 -5.41
N GLY A 169 2.12 -6.64 -4.30
CA GLY A 169 1.86 -6.22 -2.93
C GLY A 169 0.42 -6.39 -2.44
N MET A 170 -0.38 -7.21 -3.12
CA MET A 170 -1.72 -7.56 -2.67
C MET A 170 -1.68 -8.74 -1.68
N HIS A 171 -2.73 -8.85 -0.87
CA HIS A 171 -3.00 -9.93 0.06
C HIS A 171 -4.10 -10.85 -0.51
N PRO A 172 -3.75 -11.94 -1.20
CA PRO A 172 -4.73 -12.88 -1.71
C PRO A 172 -5.32 -13.70 -0.56
N LEU A 173 -6.61 -13.50 -0.28
CA LEU A 173 -7.40 -14.38 0.56
C LEU A 173 -8.01 -15.47 -0.33
N VAL A 174 -7.36 -16.65 -0.36
CA VAL A 174 -7.80 -17.76 -1.19
C VAL A 174 -8.97 -18.47 -0.52
N LEU A 175 -10.11 -18.55 -1.21
CA LEU A 175 -11.30 -19.23 -0.72
C LEU A 175 -11.31 -20.69 -1.16
N ASP A 176 -11.62 -21.58 -0.22
CA ASP A 176 -11.76 -23.02 -0.49
C ASP A 176 -13.07 -23.36 -1.20
N ARG A 177 -14.10 -22.54 -1.00
CA ARG A 177 -15.43 -22.72 -1.59
C ARG A 177 -15.98 -21.41 -2.08
N GLU A 178 -16.68 -21.46 -3.20
CA GLU A 178 -17.47 -20.34 -3.67
C GLU A 178 -18.78 -20.18 -2.88
N ASN A 179 -19.22 -18.94 -2.76
CA ASN A 179 -20.50 -18.52 -2.21
C ASN A 179 -20.92 -17.18 -2.86
N ASP A 180 -22.18 -16.79 -2.73
CA ASP A 180 -22.62 -15.47 -3.20
C ASP A 180 -22.04 -14.37 -2.31
N GLY A 181 -21.42 -13.36 -2.93
CA GLY A 181 -20.87 -12.19 -2.24
C GLY A 181 -19.60 -12.45 -1.43
N PHE A 182 -18.94 -13.60 -1.60
CA PHE A 182 -17.65 -13.91 -0.97
C PHE A 182 -17.68 -13.77 0.56
N ILE A 183 -16.58 -13.35 1.20
CA ILE A 183 -16.55 -13.13 2.66
C ILE A 183 -16.77 -11.64 2.93
N GLY A 184 -15.96 -10.77 2.33
CA GLY A 184 -15.95 -9.35 2.64
C GLY A 184 -17.25 -8.64 2.28
N ASN A 185 -17.80 -8.88 1.09
CA ASN A 185 -19.05 -8.22 0.69
C ASN A 185 -20.24 -8.73 1.49
N ARG A 186 -20.31 -10.03 1.84
CA ARG A 186 -21.38 -10.52 2.75
C ARG A 186 -21.38 -9.80 4.10
N LEU A 187 -20.20 -9.53 4.67
CA LEU A 187 -20.08 -8.80 5.92
C LEU A 187 -20.47 -7.32 5.75
N GLN A 188 -20.03 -6.67 4.66
CA GLN A 188 -20.42 -5.29 4.35
C GLN A 188 -21.92 -5.17 4.11
N GLU A 189 -22.53 -6.10 3.37
CA GLU A 189 -23.97 -6.15 3.10
C GLU A 189 -24.78 -6.34 4.38
N ALA A 190 -24.35 -7.22 5.28
CA ALA A 190 -25.02 -7.43 6.57
C ALA A 190 -25.05 -6.13 7.39
N MET A 191 -23.93 -5.40 7.45
CA MET A 191 -23.86 -4.10 8.11
C MET A 191 -24.72 -3.05 7.38
N TRP A 192 -24.63 -2.98 6.05
CA TRP A 192 -25.36 -2.02 5.23
C TRP A 192 -26.88 -2.13 5.43
N ARG A 193 -27.43 -3.35 5.39
CA ARG A 193 -28.86 -3.59 5.61
C ARG A 193 -29.34 -3.09 6.96
N GLU A 194 -28.55 -3.34 8.00
CA GLU A 194 -28.85 -2.87 9.34
C GLU A 194 -28.85 -1.33 9.41
N THR A 195 -27.87 -0.67 8.79
CA THR A 195 -27.81 0.79 8.77
C THR A 195 -28.99 1.42 8.04
N LEU A 196 -29.49 0.78 6.96
CA LEU A 196 -30.69 1.23 6.25
C LEU A 196 -31.94 1.17 7.13
N TRP A 197 -32.10 0.10 7.92
CA TRP A 197 -33.20 -0.03 8.87
C TRP A 197 -33.13 1.04 9.95
N MET A 198 -31.96 1.27 10.55
CA MET A 198 -31.76 2.31 11.56
C MET A 198 -32.17 3.71 11.05
N ILE A 199 -31.88 4.04 9.79
CA ILE A 199 -32.28 5.32 9.17
C ILE A 199 -33.78 5.35 8.88
N LYS A 200 -34.33 4.24 8.35
CA LYS A 200 -35.77 4.15 8.03
C LYS A 200 -36.63 4.33 9.27
N GLU A 201 -36.24 3.70 10.37
CA GLU A 201 -36.93 3.73 11.65
C GLU A 201 -36.64 5.00 12.47
N GLY A 202 -35.70 5.84 12.02
CA GLY A 202 -35.32 7.07 12.71
C GLY A 202 -34.52 6.84 13.99
N VAL A 203 -33.88 5.68 14.13
CA VAL A 203 -33.01 5.32 15.27
C VAL A 203 -31.71 6.13 15.23
N ALA A 204 -31.17 6.39 14.05
CA ALA A 204 -29.93 7.15 13.86
C ALA A 204 -29.88 7.85 12.50
N THR A 205 -29.05 8.89 12.38
CA THR A 205 -28.68 9.53 11.11
C THR A 205 -27.47 8.84 10.47
N THR A 206 -27.20 9.10 9.18
CA THR A 206 -25.98 8.60 8.51
C THR A 206 -24.71 8.98 9.29
N ALA A 207 -24.63 10.22 9.78
CA ALA A 207 -23.50 10.71 10.55
C ALA A 207 -23.31 9.94 11.88
N GLN A 208 -24.39 9.70 12.64
CA GLN A 208 -24.29 8.97 13.91
C GLN A 208 -23.83 7.53 13.71
N ILE A 209 -24.32 6.88 12.64
CA ILE A 209 -23.91 5.53 12.27
C ILE A 209 -22.42 5.51 11.90
N ASP A 210 -21.99 6.42 11.04
CA ASP A 210 -20.59 6.52 10.62
C ASP A 210 -19.67 6.83 11.81
N GLU A 211 -20.06 7.73 12.73
CA GLU A 211 -19.30 8.03 13.94
C GLU A 211 -19.14 6.81 14.85
N ALA A 212 -20.18 5.98 15.00
CA ALA A 212 -20.10 4.74 15.77
C ALA A 212 -19.10 3.74 15.15
N ILE A 213 -18.96 3.73 13.83
CA ILE A 213 -17.97 2.91 13.11
C ILE A 213 -16.57 3.51 13.29
N LEU A 214 -16.40 4.80 12.98
CA LEU A 214 -15.11 5.50 12.94
C LEU A 214 -14.45 5.59 14.32
N TYR A 215 -15.23 5.93 15.35
CA TYR A 215 -14.72 6.09 16.73
C TYR A 215 -14.84 4.82 17.58
N GLY A 216 -15.57 3.82 17.09
CA GLY A 216 -15.84 2.57 17.82
C GLY A 216 -15.11 1.38 17.22
N PHE A 217 -15.88 0.45 16.64
CA PHE A 217 -15.36 -0.87 16.28
C PHE A 217 -14.51 -0.87 15.01
N GLY A 218 -14.71 0.09 14.09
CA GLY A 218 -13.95 0.19 12.84
C GLY A 218 -12.46 0.37 13.07
N LEU A 219 -12.07 1.19 14.06
CA LEU A 219 -10.67 1.37 14.44
C LEU A 219 -10.02 0.06 14.92
N ARG A 220 -10.75 -0.77 15.67
CA ARG A 220 -10.26 -2.10 16.10
C ARG A 220 -10.12 -3.03 14.90
N CYS A 221 -11.11 -3.04 14.01
CA CYS A 221 -11.12 -3.89 12.82
C CYS A 221 -9.97 -3.59 11.86
N ALA A 222 -9.46 -2.36 11.83
CA ALA A 222 -8.30 -1.99 11.03
C ALA A 222 -7.00 -2.71 11.46
N GLN A 223 -6.87 -3.01 12.76
CA GLN A 223 -5.68 -3.66 13.32
C GLN A 223 -5.88 -5.16 13.56
N MET A 224 -7.09 -5.59 13.92
CA MET A 224 -7.39 -6.96 14.35
C MET A 224 -8.80 -7.38 13.93
N GLY A 225 -8.91 -8.59 13.36
CA GLY A 225 -10.20 -9.15 12.93
C GLY A 225 -11.17 -9.44 14.07
N GLN A 226 -12.42 -9.70 13.71
CA GLN A 226 -13.53 -9.95 14.63
C GLN A 226 -13.24 -11.06 15.65
N PHE A 227 -12.76 -12.22 15.19
CA PHE A 227 -12.53 -13.38 16.05
C PHE A 227 -11.41 -13.16 17.06
N GLU A 228 -10.31 -12.52 16.66
CA GLU A 228 -9.24 -12.20 17.62
C GLU A 228 -9.68 -11.13 18.62
N THR A 229 -10.43 -10.11 18.17
CA THR A 229 -11.03 -9.11 19.07
C THR A 229 -11.94 -9.78 20.11
N TYR A 230 -12.78 -10.72 19.69
CA TYR A 230 -13.71 -11.42 20.58
C TYR A 230 -13.00 -12.44 21.47
N ARG A 231 -11.90 -13.04 20.98
CA ARG A 231 -11.02 -13.88 21.81
C ARG A 231 -10.47 -13.07 22.98
N LEU A 232 -10.00 -11.84 22.75
CA LEU A 232 -9.55 -10.94 23.81
C LEU A 232 -10.68 -10.58 24.78
N ALA A 233 -11.89 -10.33 24.27
CA ALA A 233 -13.07 -10.08 25.10
C ALA A 233 -13.45 -11.28 25.99
N GLY A 234 -13.07 -12.50 25.61
CA GLY A 234 -13.18 -13.71 26.44
C GLY A 234 -12.13 -13.86 27.53
N GLY A 235 -11.20 -12.90 27.70
CA GLY A 235 -10.15 -12.93 28.70
C GLY A 235 -9.15 -14.07 28.51
N GLU A 236 -8.44 -14.47 29.57
CA GLU A 236 -7.44 -15.55 29.52
C GLU A 236 -8.02 -16.91 29.07
N ALA A 237 -9.32 -17.13 29.32
CA ALA A 237 -10.03 -18.33 28.89
C ALA A 237 -10.45 -18.32 27.41
N GLY A 238 -10.29 -17.18 26.73
CA GLY A 238 -10.42 -17.00 25.29
C GLY A 238 -11.83 -17.23 24.72
N MET A 239 -11.89 -17.61 23.45
CA MET A 239 -13.12 -17.64 22.66
C MET A 239 -14.23 -18.53 23.23
N ARG A 240 -13.87 -19.67 23.86
CA ARG A 240 -14.88 -20.57 24.46
C ARG A 240 -15.59 -19.88 25.62
N HIS A 241 -14.86 -19.11 26.43
CA HIS A 241 -15.46 -18.34 27.51
C HIS A 241 -16.31 -17.19 26.97
N PHE A 242 -15.85 -16.49 25.93
CA PHE A 242 -16.65 -15.47 25.23
C PHE A 242 -18.01 -16.02 24.80
N PHE A 243 -18.06 -17.20 24.15
CA PHE A 243 -19.33 -17.83 23.78
C PHE A 243 -20.16 -18.30 24.97
N ALA A 244 -19.55 -18.77 26.05
CA ALA A 244 -20.30 -19.14 27.25
C ALA A 244 -20.98 -17.93 27.90
N GLN A 245 -20.34 -16.76 27.85
CA GLN A 245 -20.83 -15.52 28.44
C GLN A 245 -21.82 -14.77 27.54
N PHE A 246 -21.49 -14.57 26.27
CA PHE A 246 -22.23 -13.72 25.33
C PHE A 246 -22.98 -14.51 24.25
N GLY A 247 -22.66 -15.79 24.05
CA GLY A 247 -23.39 -16.63 23.10
C GLY A 247 -24.90 -16.72 23.38
N PRO A 248 -25.37 -16.79 24.64
CA PRO A 248 -26.80 -16.82 24.93
C PRO A 248 -27.58 -15.60 24.41
N SER A 249 -26.96 -14.41 24.30
CA SER A 249 -27.65 -13.22 23.78
C SER A 249 -27.74 -13.17 22.25
N LEU A 250 -27.13 -14.11 21.52
CA LEU A 250 -27.19 -14.13 20.05
C LEU A 250 -28.58 -14.51 19.51
N VAL A 251 -29.46 -15.04 20.35
CA VAL A 251 -30.86 -15.34 19.97
C VAL A 251 -31.76 -14.11 20.01
N GLU A 252 -31.31 -13.02 20.65
CA GLU A 252 -32.08 -11.79 20.75
C GLU A 252 -32.14 -11.12 19.36
N PRO A 253 -33.32 -10.67 18.91
CA PRO A 253 -33.52 -10.10 17.58
C PRO A 253 -33.02 -8.65 17.52
N LEU A 254 -31.73 -8.45 17.74
CA LEU A 254 -31.09 -7.13 17.85
C LEU A 254 -30.82 -6.47 16.49
N SER A 255 -31.06 -7.15 15.36
CA SER A 255 -30.75 -6.66 14.00
C SER A 255 -31.62 -7.31 12.92
N HIS A 256 -31.81 -6.61 11.80
CA HIS A 256 -32.53 -7.02 10.60
C HIS A 256 -31.59 -7.59 9.53
N LEU A 257 -30.91 -8.70 9.84
CA LEU A 257 -29.86 -9.26 8.96
C LEU A 257 -30.36 -9.76 7.59
N MET A 258 -31.55 -10.37 7.56
CA MET A 258 -32.08 -11.02 6.36
C MET A 258 -33.08 -10.16 5.57
N ASP A 259 -33.50 -9.03 6.14
CA ASP A 259 -34.52 -8.15 5.57
C ASP A 259 -33.87 -6.85 5.06
N VAL A 260 -34.39 -6.32 3.96
CA VAL A 260 -34.00 -5.00 3.42
C VAL A 260 -35.25 -4.14 3.40
N PRO A 261 -35.18 -2.87 3.83
CA PRO A 261 -36.32 -2.00 3.71
C PRO A 261 -36.65 -1.71 2.25
N ASP A 262 -37.93 -1.50 1.94
CA ASP A 262 -38.32 -0.91 0.65
C ASP A 262 -37.57 0.40 0.44
N LEU A 263 -36.73 0.46 -0.61
CA LEU A 263 -35.99 1.65 -1.04
C LEU A 263 -36.93 2.56 -1.85
N ASP A 264 -37.97 3.07 -1.19
CA ASP A 264 -38.85 4.06 -1.79
C ASP A 264 -38.13 5.41 -2.00
N ALA A 265 -38.74 6.28 -2.80
CA ALA A 265 -38.15 7.59 -3.13
C ALA A 265 -37.88 8.42 -1.85
N ALA A 266 -38.75 8.34 -0.85
CA ALA A 266 -38.61 9.12 0.38
C ALA A 266 -37.40 8.69 1.22
N LEU A 267 -37.13 7.39 1.30
CA LEU A 267 -35.95 6.86 1.98
C LEU A 267 -34.67 7.18 1.21
N ILE A 268 -34.69 7.03 -0.11
CA ILE A 268 -33.54 7.37 -0.98
C ILE A 268 -33.20 8.86 -0.84
N ASP A 269 -34.19 9.75 -0.97
CA ASP A 269 -34.00 11.20 -0.86
C ASP A 269 -33.48 11.58 0.52
N ARG A 270 -34.02 10.98 1.59
CA ARG A 270 -33.52 11.20 2.96
C ARG A 270 -32.05 10.81 3.11
N ILE A 271 -31.65 9.63 2.63
CA ILE A 271 -30.27 9.17 2.72
C ILE A 271 -29.34 10.08 1.90
N ALA A 272 -29.77 10.46 0.69
CA ALA A 272 -29.02 11.35 -0.18
C ALA A 272 -28.81 12.73 0.47
N GLU A 273 -29.88 13.34 0.98
CA GLU A 273 -29.82 14.64 1.67
C GLU A 273 -28.91 14.59 2.91
N GLN A 274 -29.01 13.53 3.72
CA GLN A 274 -28.14 13.35 4.90
C GLN A 274 -26.67 13.16 4.50
N SER A 275 -26.40 12.38 3.44
CA SER A 275 -25.05 12.14 2.92
C SER A 275 -24.43 13.41 2.33
N ASP A 276 -25.21 14.21 1.59
CA ASP A 276 -24.77 15.49 1.02
C ASP A 276 -24.47 16.51 2.13
N ALA A 277 -25.34 16.60 3.15
CA ALA A 277 -25.12 17.46 4.30
C ALA A 277 -23.85 17.07 5.06
N GLN A 278 -23.61 15.78 5.28
CA GLN A 278 -22.41 15.24 5.92
C GLN A 278 -21.13 15.50 5.10
N SER A 279 -21.24 15.47 3.77
CA SER A 279 -20.12 15.79 2.88
C SER A 279 -19.70 17.25 2.97
N ALA A 280 -20.58 18.14 3.43
CA ALA A 280 -20.33 19.56 3.69
C ALA A 280 -19.75 20.30 2.46
N GLY A 281 -20.26 19.97 1.27
CA GLY A 281 -19.86 20.61 0.00
C GLY A 281 -18.49 20.17 -0.55
N ARG A 282 -17.80 19.23 0.11
CA ARG A 282 -16.55 18.63 -0.43
C ARG A 282 -16.86 17.85 -1.69
N SER A 283 -16.02 18.01 -2.71
CA SER A 283 -16.08 17.20 -3.91
C SER A 283 -15.66 15.76 -3.61
N ILE A 284 -16.17 14.80 -4.40
CA ILE A 284 -15.76 13.39 -4.32
C ILE A 284 -14.23 13.25 -4.40
N ARG A 285 -13.57 14.06 -5.24
CA ARG A 285 -12.11 14.03 -5.43
C ARG A 285 -11.34 14.51 -4.20
N GLU A 286 -11.84 15.52 -3.49
CA GLU A 286 -11.24 15.96 -2.24
C GLU A 286 -11.40 14.89 -1.16
N THR A 287 -12.59 14.28 -1.06
CA THR A 287 -12.87 13.21 -0.11
C THR A 287 -12.03 11.95 -0.40
N GLU A 288 -11.84 11.58 -1.66
CA GLU A 288 -10.96 10.47 -2.04
C GLU A 288 -9.50 10.73 -1.65
N ARG A 289 -8.96 11.93 -1.92
CA ARG A 289 -7.59 12.27 -1.54
C ARG A 289 -7.40 12.25 -0.02
N ALA A 290 -8.36 12.82 0.72
CA ALA A 290 -8.34 12.79 2.18
C ALA A 290 -8.40 11.35 2.72
N ARG A 291 -9.31 10.52 2.20
CA ARG A 291 -9.40 9.09 2.54
C ARG A 291 -8.08 8.38 2.26
N ASP A 292 -7.51 8.54 1.08
CA ASP A 292 -6.30 7.86 0.67
C ASP A 292 -5.10 8.24 1.54
N ALA A 293 -4.97 9.53 1.88
CA ALA A 293 -3.95 10.01 2.81
C ALA A 293 -4.11 9.38 4.21
N SER A 294 -5.34 9.30 4.74
CA SER A 294 -5.62 8.61 6.01
C SER A 294 -5.31 7.11 5.94
N LEU A 295 -5.68 6.44 4.85
CA LEU A 295 -5.37 5.02 4.65
C LEU A 295 -3.86 4.76 4.60
N VAL A 296 -3.10 5.62 3.92
CA VAL A 296 -1.63 5.55 3.91
C VAL A 296 -1.06 5.66 5.32
N ALA A 297 -1.50 6.65 6.10
CA ALA A 297 -1.04 6.83 7.48
C ALA A 297 -1.35 5.59 8.34
N MET A 298 -2.59 5.09 8.28
CA MET A 298 -3.00 3.91 9.04
C MET A 298 -2.20 2.66 8.67
N ILE A 299 -2.06 2.36 7.37
CA ILE A 299 -1.33 1.17 6.90
C ILE A 299 0.14 1.25 7.31
N ARG A 300 0.76 2.43 7.18
CA ARG A 300 2.15 2.65 7.61
C ARG A 300 2.32 2.44 9.11
N SER A 301 1.40 2.93 9.94
CA SER A 301 1.46 2.73 11.40
C SER A 301 1.38 1.26 11.81
N LEU A 302 0.80 0.38 10.99
CA LEU A 302 0.71 -1.07 11.22
C LEU A 302 1.94 -1.86 10.72
N LYS A 303 2.76 -1.23 9.87
CA LYS A 303 3.92 -1.87 9.22
C LYS A 303 4.98 -2.35 10.21
N PRO A 304 5.39 -1.58 11.24
CA PRO A 304 6.42 -2.01 12.20
C PRO A 304 6.02 -3.26 13.01
N GLN A 305 4.73 -3.39 13.38
CA GLN A 305 4.22 -4.56 14.09
C GLN A 305 3.95 -5.75 13.16
N GLY A 306 3.95 -5.51 11.84
CA GLY A 306 3.73 -6.56 10.84
C GLY A 306 2.31 -7.14 10.86
N VAL A 307 1.32 -6.36 11.30
CA VAL A 307 -0.08 -6.80 11.43
C VAL A 307 -0.95 -6.29 10.29
N GLY A 308 -2.03 -7.01 9.98
CA GLY A 308 -3.03 -6.61 8.98
C GLY A 308 -2.42 -6.20 7.63
N ALA A 309 -2.90 -5.07 7.08
CA ALA A 309 -2.39 -4.52 5.83
C ALA A 309 -0.91 -4.11 5.91
N GLY A 310 -0.43 -3.63 7.07
CA GLY A 310 0.97 -3.27 7.28
C GLY A 310 1.93 -4.45 7.11
N GLY A 311 1.53 -5.64 7.57
CA GLY A 311 2.28 -6.88 7.35
C GLY A 311 2.41 -7.26 5.87
N THR A 312 1.37 -7.01 5.07
CA THR A 312 1.40 -7.25 3.61
C THR A 312 2.39 -6.32 2.92
N ILE A 313 2.34 -5.02 3.23
CA ILE A 313 3.28 -4.03 2.67
C ILE A 313 4.72 -4.36 3.08
N ARG A 314 4.96 -4.71 4.35
CA ARG A 314 6.27 -5.13 4.85
C ARG A 314 6.81 -6.34 4.08
N ALA A 315 5.97 -7.35 3.84
CA ALA A 315 6.37 -8.55 3.11
C ALA A 315 6.71 -8.24 1.64
N HIS A 316 5.92 -7.40 0.98
CA HIS A 316 6.18 -6.98 -0.40
C HIS A 316 7.46 -6.14 -0.52
N GLU A 317 7.64 -5.18 0.38
CA GLU A 317 8.83 -4.31 0.39
C GLU A 317 10.14 -5.08 0.55
N ALA A 318 10.14 -6.16 1.32
CA ALA A 318 11.32 -7.00 1.52
C ALA A 318 11.86 -7.60 0.20
N HIS A 319 11.00 -7.76 -0.81
CA HIS A 319 11.35 -8.27 -2.14
C HIS A 319 11.74 -7.17 -3.14
N LEU A 320 11.59 -5.88 -2.78
CA LEU A 320 11.98 -4.77 -3.64
C LEU A 320 13.51 -4.61 -3.62
N PRO A 321 14.17 -4.56 -4.80
CA PRO A 321 15.61 -4.44 -4.88
C PRO A 321 16.09 -3.04 -4.45
N LEU A 322 17.30 -2.97 -3.87
CA LEU A 322 18.03 -1.71 -3.74
C LEU A 322 18.48 -1.25 -5.13
N ARG A 323 18.06 -0.05 -5.54
CA ARG A 323 18.39 0.49 -6.86
C ARG A 323 19.73 1.22 -6.81
N GLN A 324 20.65 0.89 -7.72
CA GLN A 324 21.81 1.74 -7.98
C GLN A 324 21.42 2.80 -9.00
N ASP A 325 21.74 4.06 -8.72
CA ASP A 325 21.57 5.18 -9.66
C ASP A 325 22.88 5.98 -9.70
N GLY A 326 23.54 6.00 -10.86
CA GLY A 326 24.86 6.61 -11.01
C GLY A 326 25.92 5.95 -10.12
N SER A 327 26.73 6.76 -9.44
CA SER A 327 27.89 6.32 -8.64
C SER A 327 27.60 6.05 -7.16
N LEU A 328 26.37 6.30 -6.70
CA LEU A 328 25.95 6.10 -5.31
C LEU A 328 24.66 5.26 -5.24
N PRO A 329 24.50 4.39 -4.25
CA PRO A 329 23.24 3.67 -4.06
C PRO A 329 22.11 4.64 -3.67
N VAL A 330 20.92 4.44 -4.26
CA VAL A 330 19.67 5.03 -3.79
C VAL A 330 19.12 4.12 -2.70
N THR A 331 19.27 4.57 -1.46
CA THR A 331 18.99 3.76 -0.26
C THR A 331 17.61 4.02 0.33
N ALA A 332 16.98 5.14 -0.02
CA ALA A 332 15.56 5.38 0.19
C ALA A 332 15.04 6.29 -0.92
N ARG A 333 13.80 6.09 -1.34
CA ARG A 333 13.11 6.99 -2.27
C ARG A 333 11.61 6.83 -2.06
N ARG A 334 10.91 7.93 -1.85
CA ARG A 334 9.48 7.89 -1.53
C ARG A 334 8.77 9.20 -1.85
N VAL A 335 7.45 9.11 -1.93
CA VAL A 335 6.56 10.28 -1.85
C VAL A 335 6.35 10.66 -0.38
N ILE A 336 6.46 11.95 -0.06
CA ILE A 336 6.24 12.49 1.28
C ILE A 336 4.73 12.41 1.61
N PRO A 337 4.33 11.67 2.65
CA PRO A 337 2.94 11.56 3.04
C PRO A 337 2.51 12.79 3.85
N SER A 338 1.22 13.10 3.88
CA SER A 338 0.66 14.14 4.75
C SER A 338 0.96 13.91 6.24
N SER A 339 1.15 12.66 6.66
CA SER A 339 1.55 12.33 8.03
C SER A 339 2.97 12.77 8.38
N TRP A 340 3.76 13.23 7.41
CA TRP A 340 5.11 13.76 7.60
C TRP A 340 5.19 15.29 7.47
N THR A 341 4.07 15.96 7.21
CA THR A 341 4.05 17.41 7.06
C THR A 341 3.54 18.10 8.30
N ASP A 342 4.05 19.30 8.56
CA ASP A 342 3.53 20.20 9.56
C ASP A 342 2.22 20.87 9.10
N ALA A 343 1.68 21.77 9.92
CA ALA A 343 0.46 22.51 9.60
C ALA A 343 0.60 23.44 8.38
N ASN A 344 1.82 23.72 7.92
CA ASN A 344 2.11 24.54 6.75
C ASN A 344 2.25 23.69 5.48
N GLY A 345 2.21 22.36 5.59
CA GLY A 345 2.43 21.44 4.47
C GLY A 345 3.91 21.18 4.18
N HIS A 346 4.83 21.67 5.02
CA HIS A 346 6.27 21.39 4.91
C HIS A 346 6.61 20.09 5.62
N MET A 347 7.52 19.32 5.06
CA MET A 347 8.07 18.13 5.71
C MET A 347 8.68 18.54 7.05
N ASN A 348 8.17 17.97 8.15
CA ASN A 348 8.67 18.27 9.48
C ASN A 348 10.14 17.83 9.61
N GLU A 349 10.93 18.61 10.36
CA GLU A 349 12.38 18.44 10.48
C GLU A 349 12.79 17.03 10.94
N ALA A 350 11.98 16.40 11.81
CA ALA A 350 12.26 15.07 12.32
C ALA A 350 12.26 14.00 11.21
N HIS A 351 11.44 14.16 10.17
CA HIS A 351 11.30 13.15 9.12
C HIS A 351 12.48 13.12 8.14
N TYR A 352 13.27 14.20 8.05
CA TYR A 352 14.54 14.17 7.30
C TYR A 352 15.53 13.22 7.97
N LEU A 353 15.55 13.20 9.30
CA LEU A 353 16.34 12.22 10.05
C LEU A 353 15.73 10.83 9.95
N GLU A 354 14.40 10.71 10.05
CA GLU A 354 13.71 9.42 9.92
C GLU A 354 14.05 8.73 8.59
N ILE A 355 13.91 9.42 7.45
CA ILE A 355 14.20 8.83 6.15
C ILE A 355 15.70 8.52 5.97
N ALA A 356 16.59 9.33 6.54
CA ALA A 356 18.02 9.06 6.50
C ALA A 356 18.39 7.84 7.37
N SER A 357 17.70 7.65 8.51
CA SER A 357 17.86 6.45 9.35
C SER A 357 17.39 5.20 8.61
N ASN A 358 16.22 5.27 7.96
CA ASN A 358 15.70 4.17 7.14
C ASN A 358 16.65 3.85 5.96
N ALA A 359 17.26 4.87 5.36
CA ALA A 359 18.28 4.71 4.33
C ALA A 359 19.56 4.02 4.85
N ALA A 360 19.98 4.32 6.07
CA ALA A 360 21.10 3.63 6.72
C ALA A 360 20.77 2.16 7.00
N ASP A 361 19.56 1.87 7.49
CA ASP A 361 19.09 0.49 7.70
C ASP A 361 19.05 -0.28 6.38
N ALA A 362 18.48 0.30 5.32
CA ALA A 362 18.43 -0.33 4.00
C ALA A 362 19.83 -0.66 3.45
N LEU A 363 20.81 0.25 3.62
CA LEU A 363 22.18 0.01 3.18
C LEU A 363 22.87 -1.08 4.00
N THR A 364 22.72 -1.07 5.32
CA THR A 364 23.37 -2.03 6.22
C THR A 364 22.73 -3.42 6.11
N GLU A 365 21.41 -3.50 5.94
CA GLU A 365 20.68 -4.73 5.61
C GLU A 365 21.19 -5.32 4.29
N GLY A 366 21.37 -4.48 3.26
CA GLY A 366 22.00 -4.87 1.99
C GLY A 366 23.45 -5.37 2.14
N CYS A 367 24.12 -4.99 3.23
CA CYS A 367 25.45 -5.51 3.60
C CYS A 367 25.39 -6.79 4.46
N GLY A 368 24.20 -7.26 4.84
CA GLY A 368 23.99 -8.47 5.64
C GLY A 368 23.66 -8.23 7.12
N VAL A 369 23.32 -7.00 7.53
CA VAL A 369 22.74 -6.73 8.86
C VAL A 369 21.24 -7.08 8.84
N THR A 370 20.94 -8.37 8.73
CA THR A 370 19.57 -8.89 8.62
C THR A 370 18.95 -9.22 10.00
N ALA A 371 17.71 -9.69 10.01
CA ALA A 371 17.09 -10.24 11.22
C ALA A 371 17.91 -11.41 11.82
N GLU A 372 18.54 -12.25 10.99
CA GLU A 372 19.43 -13.32 11.43
C GLU A 372 20.70 -12.78 12.09
N TYR A 373 21.26 -11.66 11.58
CA TYR A 373 22.38 -10.96 12.21
C TYR A 373 22.01 -10.48 13.62
N ILE A 374 20.81 -9.93 13.78
CA ILE A 374 20.25 -9.50 15.07
C ILE A 374 20.01 -10.67 16.01
N ALA A 375 19.39 -11.75 15.52
CA ALA A 375 19.16 -12.97 16.28
C ALA A 375 20.48 -13.64 16.75
N ALA A 376 21.57 -13.48 15.99
CA ALA A 376 22.91 -13.92 16.37
C ALA A 376 23.57 -13.02 17.45
N GLY A 377 22.83 -12.10 18.06
CA GLY A 377 23.32 -11.22 19.12
C GLY A 377 24.18 -10.07 18.63
N ARG A 378 24.10 -9.71 17.34
CA ARG A 378 24.85 -8.59 16.74
C ARG A 378 23.89 -7.49 16.32
N SER A 379 24.28 -6.23 16.49
CA SER A 379 23.46 -5.11 16.02
C SER A 379 24.35 -3.93 15.67
N HIS A 380 23.74 -2.82 15.30
CA HIS A 380 24.42 -1.55 15.15
C HIS A 380 23.56 -0.44 15.74
N PHE A 381 24.19 0.60 16.29
CA PHE A 381 23.50 1.78 16.82
C PHE A 381 24.11 3.04 16.24
N THR A 382 23.28 4.04 15.98
CA THR A 382 23.76 5.38 15.63
C THR A 382 24.33 6.05 16.87
N GLY A 383 25.63 6.31 16.86
CA GLY A 383 26.33 7.00 17.95
C GLY A 383 26.28 8.51 17.82
N GLU A 384 26.24 9.03 16.58
CA GLU A 384 26.19 10.46 16.30
C GLU A 384 25.52 10.71 14.94
N THR A 385 24.76 11.81 14.86
CA THR A 385 24.11 12.28 13.63
C THR A 385 24.29 13.80 13.53
N HIS A 386 24.57 14.29 12.33
CA HIS A 386 24.51 15.72 12.01
C HIS A 386 23.62 15.97 10.79
N VAL A 387 22.63 16.87 10.92
CA VAL A 387 21.65 17.19 9.88
C VAL A 387 21.83 18.64 9.43
N ARG A 388 21.81 18.87 8.12
CA ARG A 388 21.70 20.20 7.51
C ARG A 388 20.43 20.26 6.67
N TYR A 389 19.55 21.21 6.96
CA TYR A 389 18.39 21.54 6.14
C TYR A 389 18.79 22.64 5.16
N LEU A 390 18.51 22.45 3.87
CA LEU A 390 19.00 23.30 2.79
C LEU A 390 17.88 23.81 1.88
N ALA A 391 16.82 23.03 1.70
CA ALA A 391 15.59 23.44 1.02
C ALA A 391 14.38 22.76 1.66
N GLU A 392 13.21 23.37 1.48
CA GLU A 392 11.92 22.85 1.95
C GLU A 392 11.39 21.79 0.98
N LEU A 393 10.74 20.77 1.53
CA LEU A 393 10.01 19.73 0.80
C LEU A 393 8.58 19.69 1.32
N HIS A 394 7.64 19.30 0.46
CA HIS A 394 6.21 19.37 0.74
C HIS A 394 5.53 18.01 0.62
N GLU A 395 4.28 17.93 1.08
CA GLU A 395 3.41 16.78 0.80
C GLU A 395 3.38 16.47 -0.71
N GLY A 396 3.53 15.20 -1.06
CA GLY A 396 3.48 14.75 -2.46
C GLY A 396 4.80 14.87 -3.22
N ASP A 397 5.78 15.63 -2.70
CA ASP A 397 7.12 15.65 -3.29
C ASP A 397 7.77 14.27 -3.17
N GLU A 398 8.53 13.90 -4.21
CA GLU A 398 9.36 12.71 -4.17
C GLU A 398 10.74 13.07 -3.60
N ILE A 399 11.07 12.45 -2.47
CA ILE A 399 12.37 12.58 -1.84
C ILE A 399 13.23 11.35 -2.15
N THR A 400 14.48 11.58 -2.58
CA THR A 400 15.45 10.53 -2.90
C THR A 400 16.69 10.66 -2.01
N VAL A 401 17.09 9.57 -1.37
CA VAL A 401 18.28 9.50 -0.51
C VAL A 401 19.39 8.73 -1.21
N ARG A 402 20.50 9.41 -1.50
CA ARG A 402 21.74 8.80 -2.01
C ARG A 402 22.77 8.72 -0.89
N THR A 403 23.30 7.53 -0.65
CA THR A 403 24.20 7.29 0.50
C THR A 403 25.63 7.00 0.06
N GLN A 404 26.58 7.74 0.61
CA GLN A 404 28.01 7.51 0.45
C GLN A 404 28.59 6.92 1.74
N VAL A 405 29.32 5.81 1.61
CA VAL A 405 30.09 5.22 2.71
C VAL A 405 31.45 5.91 2.75
N LEU A 406 31.69 6.69 3.80
CA LEU A 406 32.97 7.40 4.01
C LEU A 406 33.99 6.54 4.75
N TYR A 407 33.53 5.58 5.53
CA TYR A 407 34.35 4.62 6.27
C TYR A 407 33.52 3.38 6.61
N GLY A 408 34.03 2.19 6.34
CA GLY A 408 33.34 0.91 6.53
C GLY A 408 34.21 -0.17 7.15
N MET A 409 35.33 0.20 7.80
CA MET A 409 36.30 -0.73 8.38
C MET A 409 36.21 -0.85 9.91
N GLY A 410 36.50 -2.02 10.44
CA GLY A 410 36.55 -2.26 11.88
C GLY A 410 35.17 -2.15 12.53
N LYS A 411 35.05 -1.40 13.63
CA LYS A 411 33.86 -1.41 14.49
C LYS A 411 32.86 -0.27 14.22
N LYS A 412 33.12 0.56 13.22
CA LYS A 412 32.33 1.76 12.92
C LYS A 412 32.00 1.81 11.43
N THR A 413 30.87 2.43 11.11
CA THR A 413 30.48 2.77 9.75
C THR A 413 30.14 4.25 9.71
N HIS A 414 30.77 5.01 8.82
CA HIS A 414 30.52 6.44 8.62
C HIS A 414 29.76 6.61 7.31
N LEU A 415 28.51 7.05 7.41
CA LEU A 415 27.62 7.27 6.29
C LEU A 415 27.37 8.77 6.08
N PHE A 416 27.19 9.14 4.83
CA PHE A 416 26.74 10.47 4.44
C PHE A 416 25.59 10.37 3.44
N HIS A 417 24.42 10.84 3.86
CA HIS A 417 23.18 10.84 3.09
C HIS A 417 22.97 12.21 2.45
N ARG A 418 22.61 12.21 1.18
CA ARG A 418 22.13 13.38 0.44
C ARG A 418 20.66 13.16 0.11
N LEU A 419 19.81 14.06 0.58
CA LEU A 419 18.37 14.02 0.38
C LEU A 419 18.04 15.02 -0.73
N TYR A 420 17.51 14.51 -1.83
CA TYR A 420 17.15 15.28 -3.03
C TYR A 420 15.65 15.38 -3.16
N GLY A 421 15.16 16.56 -3.53
CA GLY A 421 13.77 16.77 -3.90
C GLY A 421 13.48 16.42 -5.37
N PRO A 422 12.26 16.70 -5.85
CA PRO A 422 11.77 16.24 -7.16
C PRO A 422 12.49 16.85 -8.36
N SER A 423 13.16 18.01 -8.22
CA SER A 423 13.93 18.66 -9.28
C SER A 423 15.43 18.38 -9.17
N GLU A 424 15.83 17.33 -8.43
CA GLU A 424 17.23 16.97 -8.14
C GLU A 424 18.00 18.05 -7.34
N GLU A 425 17.28 18.96 -6.67
CA GLU A 425 17.82 19.90 -5.72
C GLU A 425 18.20 19.23 -4.41
N LEU A 426 19.33 19.62 -3.82
CA LEU A 426 19.76 19.10 -2.53
C LEU A 426 18.96 19.75 -1.40
N ALA A 427 18.01 19.01 -0.83
CA ALA A 427 17.13 19.49 0.23
C ALA A 427 17.73 19.35 1.63
N ALA A 428 18.48 18.27 1.88
CA ALA A 428 19.18 18.09 3.14
C ALA A 428 20.40 17.18 3.02
N THR A 429 21.28 17.25 4.01
CA THR A 429 22.34 16.25 4.21
C THR A 429 22.28 15.69 5.62
N VAL A 430 22.48 14.39 5.75
CA VAL A 430 22.57 13.72 7.05
C VAL A 430 23.85 12.91 7.12
N GLU A 431 24.73 13.25 8.05
CA GLU A 431 25.94 12.50 8.35
C GLU A 431 25.69 11.61 9.57
N MET A 432 26.07 10.34 9.50
CA MET A 432 25.84 9.37 10.57
C MET A 432 27.10 8.57 10.91
N MET A 433 27.37 8.44 12.20
CA MET A 433 28.35 7.52 12.75
C MET A 433 27.65 6.33 13.39
N ILE A 434 27.75 5.17 12.74
CA ILE A 434 27.15 3.92 13.19
C ILE A 434 28.22 3.08 13.91
N LEU A 435 27.84 2.49 15.03
CA LEU A 435 28.68 1.65 15.88
C LEU A 435 28.17 0.22 15.81
N HIS A 436 29.02 -0.75 15.48
CA HIS A 436 28.67 -2.17 15.50
C HIS A 436 28.77 -2.72 16.92
N VAL A 437 27.73 -3.37 17.41
CA VAL A 437 27.55 -3.71 18.83
C VAL A 437 27.22 -5.18 19.03
N ASP A 438 27.80 -5.75 20.08
CA ASP A 438 27.39 -7.04 20.64
C ASP A 438 26.23 -6.84 21.62
N LEU A 439 25.06 -7.45 21.36
CA LEU A 439 23.86 -7.21 22.15
C LEU A 439 23.94 -7.76 23.57
N ALA A 440 24.76 -8.80 23.80
CA ALA A 440 24.95 -9.39 25.12
C ALA A 440 25.81 -8.51 26.02
N THR A 441 26.91 -7.98 25.48
CA THR A 441 27.90 -7.19 26.24
C THR A 441 27.70 -5.68 26.11
N ARG A 442 26.89 -5.22 25.14
CA ARG A 442 26.74 -3.82 24.71
C ARG A 442 28.05 -3.15 24.29
N ALA A 443 29.11 -3.93 24.08
CA ALA A 443 30.41 -3.43 23.66
C ALA A 443 30.48 -3.24 22.14
N ILE A 444 31.19 -2.19 21.73
CA ILE A 444 31.50 -1.96 20.31
C ILE A 444 32.48 -3.04 19.84
N ARG A 445 32.08 -3.79 18.80
CA ARG A 445 32.83 -4.91 18.20
C ARG A 445 32.80 -4.84 16.67
N GLU A 446 33.70 -5.58 16.04
CA GLU A 446 33.64 -5.71 14.59
C GLU A 446 32.36 -6.47 14.20
N PRO A 447 31.73 -6.11 13.06
CA PRO A 447 30.62 -6.87 12.52
C PRO A 447 31.08 -8.27 12.08
N LEU A 448 30.11 -9.16 11.83
CA LEU A 448 30.42 -10.49 11.29
C LEU A 448 31.18 -10.39 9.96
N PRO A 449 32.04 -11.37 9.63
CA PRO A 449 32.95 -11.27 8.48
C PRO A 449 32.28 -10.94 7.14
N ASN A 450 31.09 -11.48 6.88
CA ASN A 450 30.31 -11.19 5.67
C ASN A 450 29.93 -9.70 5.58
N VAL A 451 29.45 -9.12 6.69
CA VAL A 451 29.08 -7.71 6.78
C VAL A 451 30.31 -6.81 6.69
N ALA A 452 31.39 -7.17 7.37
CA ALA A 452 32.66 -6.42 7.30
C ALA A 452 33.21 -6.35 5.87
N VAL A 453 33.16 -7.46 5.12
CA VAL A 453 33.59 -7.51 3.72
C VAL A 453 32.70 -6.67 2.83
N ALA A 454 31.37 -6.74 3.01
CA ALA A 454 30.42 -5.95 2.22
C ALA A 454 30.62 -4.43 2.42
N LEU A 455 30.73 -3.98 3.67
CA LEU A 455 30.98 -2.56 3.99
C LEU A 455 32.32 -2.07 3.43
N LYS A 456 33.38 -2.88 3.55
CA LYS A 456 34.70 -2.56 2.98
C LYS A 456 34.65 -2.45 1.46
N ASN A 457 33.87 -3.29 0.79
CA ASN A 457 33.70 -3.23 -0.66
C ASN A 457 32.97 -1.95 -1.08
N LEU A 458 31.94 -1.52 -0.34
CA LEU A 458 31.26 -0.24 -0.57
C LEU A 458 32.17 0.96 -0.33
N GLU A 459 32.96 0.96 0.75
CA GLU A 459 33.96 2.02 0.99
C GLU A 459 34.93 2.11 -0.18
N LYS A 460 35.50 0.98 -0.62
CA LYS A 460 36.42 0.94 -1.77
C LYS A 460 35.74 1.44 -3.05
N ALA A 461 34.49 1.07 -3.27
CA ALA A 461 33.71 1.54 -4.41
C ALA A 461 33.50 3.05 -4.36
N HIS A 462 33.31 3.65 -3.19
CA HIS A 462 33.10 5.09 -3.03
C HIS A 462 34.38 5.92 -2.87
N ALA A 463 35.54 5.30 -2.70
CA ALA A 463 36.81 5.98 -2.41
C ALA A 463 37.28 6.95 -3.51
N HIS A 464 36.80 6.78 -4.75
CA HIS A 464 37.09 7.67 -5.88
C HIS A 464 36.22 8.94 -5.91
N LEU A 465 35.16 8.99 -5.11
CA LEU A 465 34.24 10.13 -5.04
C LEU A 465 34.80 11.22 -4.12
N PRO A 466 34.50 12.50 -4.39
CA PRO A 466 34.91 13.58 -3.51
C PRO A 466 34.30 13.41 -2.11
N ARG A 467 35.02 13.91 -1.10
CA ARG A 467 34.47 14.02 0.25
C ARG A 467 33.25 14.96 0.20
N PRO A 468 32.08 14.58 0.75
CA PRO A 468 30.88 15.40 0.70
C PRO A 468 31.06 16.77 1.34
N ASP A 469 30.44 17.80 0.76
CA ASP A 469 30.27 19.08 1.45
C ASP A 469 29.44 18.89 2.73
N GLY A 470 29.93 19.42 3.85
CA GLY A 470 29.31 19.28 5.17
C GLY A 470 29.76 18.07 5.99
N ALA A 471 30.55 17.14 5.45
CA ALA A 471 31.06 16.01 6.22
C ALA A 471 32.08 16.48 7.28
N GLY A 472 31.80 16.20 8.55
CA GLY A 472 32.53 16.69 9.72
C GLY A 472 32.17 18.12 10.12
N ALA A 473 31.07 18.68 9.58
CA ALA A 473 30.56 19.97 10.05
C ALA A 473 29.93 19.84 11.44
N ALA A 474 29.96 20.94 12.19
CA ALA A 474 29.28 21.09 13.46
C ALA A 474 28.36 22.32 13.41
N ILE A 475 27.42 22.40 14.35
CA ILE A 475 26.58 23.60 14.53
C ILE A 475 27.51 24.79 14.70
N ARG A 476 27.40 25.75 13.77
CA ARG A 476 28.19 26.98 13.81
C ARG A 476 27.75 27.80 15.03
N ASP A 477 28.69 28.49 15.65
CA ASP A 477 28.42 29.45 16.72
C ASP A 477 27.65 30.65 16.14
N LEU A 478 26.31 30.57 16.16
CA LEU A 478 25.42 31.59 15.59
C LEU A 478 25.52 32.94 16.29
N TYR A 479 26.03 32.99 17.52
CA TYR A 479 26.25 34.22 18.27
C TYR A 479 27.37 35.10 17.68
N LYS A 480 28.24 34.54 16.83
CA LYS A 480 29.28 35.30 16.11
C LYS A 480 28.81 35.88 14.77
N MET A 481 27.60 35.57 14.32
CA MET A 481 27.06 36.03 13.04
C MET A 481 26.26 37.34 13.12
N GLU A 482 25.91 37.84 14.32
CA GLU A 482 25.18 39.11 14.47
C GLU A 482 25.95 40.34 13.94
N ALA A 483 27.21 40.20 13.54
CA ALA A 483 27.99 41.29 12.95
C ALA A 483 27.77 41.49 11.44
N GLU A 484 27.17 40.56 10.67
CA GLU A 484 27.20 40.68 9.20
C GLU A 484 25.94 40.35 8.40
N HIS A 485 24.84 39.81 8.95
CA HIS A 485 23.66 39.54 8.13
C HIS A 485 22.35 40.01 8.79
N SER A 486 21.77 41.07 8.21
CA SER A 486 20.36 41.41 8.40
C SER A 486 19.49 40.23 7.96
N VAL A 487 18.53 39.87 8.80
CA VAL A 487 17.45 38.91 8.51
C VAL A 487 16.72 39.35 7.23
N SER A 488 17.12 38.77 6.11
CA SER A 488 16.43 38.84 4.83
C SER A 488 16.63 37.49 4.16
N ARG A 489 15.51 36.78 3.96
CA ARG A 489 15.36 35.36 3.57
C ARG A 489 15.42 34.38 4.74
N ALA A 490 14.44 34.50 5.63
CA ALA A 490 13.68 33.32 6.02
C ALA A 490 12.57 33.19 4.97
N VAL A 491 12.70 32.20 4.09
CA VAL A 491 11.58 31.61 3.37
C VAL A 491 11.12 30.48 4.25
#